data_AF-A0AAT9FPG1-F1
#
_entry.id   AF-A0AAT9FPG1-F1
#
_cell.length_a   1.000
_cell.length_b   1.000
_cell.length_c   1.000
_cell.angle_alpha   90.00
_cell.angle_beta   90.00
_cell.angle_gamma   90.00
#
_symmetry.space_group_name_H-M   'P 1'
#
loop_
_entity.id
_entity.type
_entity.pdbx_description
1 polymer ?
#
loop_
_entity_poly.entity_id
_entity_poly.type
_entity_poly.pdbx_seq_one_letter_code
_entity_poly.pdbx_strand_id
1 'polypeptide(L)'
;MSDDEILMHEIDTQLPVADFSHSSPCSAANRVFVTLSGPNFRINNGFETDDMEKLYSGLSEKRSETKQNEFPLIYLIAPAETTFDQIRSAIRTAAKAGFADIFLVTKRTPASGNYLKHGLLLRLPTASGLSPPSIEPIFVRSDRDGSIFINTGPSQEALDHCREKRSLPKLNETLDNYAACARAGGFEPIAQIHIDSSATYQRAIDVMNAMQRCHIRHITFTDVTSTPHRTCQGMGKGKPGTPTQSPSAIPRPPQIVNPVKR
;
A
#
# COMPACT_ATOMS: atom_id res chain seq x y z
N MET A 1 6.99 22.39 -16.86
CA MET A 1 7.33 21.06 -16.32
C MET A 1 6.16 20.17 -16.65
N SER A 2 6.39 19.07 -17.36
CA SER A 2 5.33 18.21 -17.89
C SER A 2 4.70 17.37 -16.77
N ASP A 3 3.37 17.34 -16.71
CA ASP A 3 2.54 16.59 -15.75
C ASP A 3 2.70 15.06 -15.82
N ASP A 4 3.49 14.56 -16.78
CA ASP A 4 3.63 13.13 -17.09
C ASP A 4 4.55 12.34 -16.13
N GLU A 5 5.24 12.98 -15.17
CA GLU A 5 6.00 12.26 -14.12
C GLU A 5 5.17 11.95 -12.86
N ILE A 6 3.89 12.34 -12.81
CA ILE A 6 3.01 12.17 -11.63
C ILE A 6 2.31 10.79 -11.61
N LEU A 7 2.60 9.91 -12.58
CA LEU A 7 1.99 8.57 -12.70
C LEU A 7 2.85 7.43 -12.10
N MET A 8 3.56 7.69 -11.00
CA MET A 8 3.97 6.59 -10.12
C MET A 8 2.77 6.14 -9.28
N HIS A 9 1.95 5.27 -9.88
CA HIS A 9 0.76 4.68 -9.27
C HIS A 9 1.05 3.77 -8.07
N GLU A 10 2.32 3.38 -7.90
CA GLU A 10 2.74 2.47 -6.85
C GLU A 10 3.82 3.10 -5.97
N ILE A 11 3.71 2.85 -4.66
CA ILE A 11 4.74 3.23 -3.69
C ILE A 11 5.16 1.95 -2.97
N ASP A 12 6.35 1.46 -3.30
CA ASP A 12 6.96 0.37 -2.56
C ASP A 12 7.48 0.88 -1.23
N THR A 13 6.97 0.32 -0.13
CA THR A 13 7.40 0.66 1.22
C THR A 13 7.80 -0.59 1.97
N GLN A 14 8.69 -0.43 2.93
CA GLN A 14 9.04 -1.53 3.83
C GLN A 14 8.63 -1.19 5.25
N LEU A 15 7.93 -2.12 5.90
CA LEU A 15 7.74 -2.11 7.33
C LEU A 15 8.97 -2.65 8.03
N PRO A 16 9.37 -2.05 9.16
CA PRO A 16 10.53 -2.48 9.90
C PRO A 16 10.35 -3.84 10.57
N VAL A 17 11.48 -4.47 10.86
CA VAL A 17 11.63 -5.81 11.45
C VAL A 17 11.25 -5.89 12.93
N ALA A 18 11.22 -4.77 13.66
CA ALA A 18 11.09 -4.75 15.11
C ALA A 18 10.18 -3.62 15.63
N ASP A 19 9.59 -3.84 16.81
CA ASP A 19 9.01 -2.79 17.63
C ASP A 19 10.03 -1.65 17.76
N PHE A 20 9.73 -0.51 17.15
CA PHE A 20 10.49 0.72 17.33
C PHE A 20 10.25 1.29 18.74
N SER A 21 10.58 0.52 19.77
CA SER A 21 10.88 1.00 21.12
C SER A 21 12.31 1.55 21.21
N HIS A 22 13.11 1.43 20.13
CA HIS A 22 14.41 2.07 20.05
C HIS A 22 14.25 3.58 19.93
N SER A 23 14.58 4.24 21.03
CA SER A 23 15.35 5.48 21.08
C SER A 23 16.40 5.53 19.97
N SER A 24 15.99 5.84 18.74
CA SER A 24 16.94 6.12 17.68
C SER A 24 17.80 7.29 18.17
N PRO A 25 19.15 7.20 18.16
CA PRO A 25 20.05 8.28 18.54
C PRO A 25 20.06 9.39 17.49
N CYS A 26 18.96 9.56 16.74
CA CYS A 26 18.69 10.80 16.04
C CYS A 26 18.68 11.90 17.10
N SER A 27 19.78 12.64 17.13
CA SER A 27 19.89 13.92 17.80
C SER A 27 18.62 14.72 17.49
N ALA A 28 18.14 15.51 18.44
CA ALA A 28 16.95 16.33 18.21
C ALA A 28 17.06 17.20 16.93
N ALA A 29 18.29 17.46 16.46
CA ALA A 29 18.60 18.18 15.24
C ALA A 29 18.22 17.45 13.94
N ASN A 30 18.09 16.12 13.93
CA ASN A 30 17.80 15.33 12.72
C ASN A 30 16.32 14.92 12.58
N ARG A 31 15.44 15.61 13.31
CA ARG A 31 13.99 15.34 13.28
C ARG A 31 13.30 16.42 12.47
N VAL A 32 12.55 16.00 11.46
CA VAL A 32 11.69 16.88 10.69
C VAL A 32 10.25 16.54 11.04
N PHE A 33 9.52 17.48 11.62
CA PHE A 33 8.10 17.30 11.92
C PHE A 33 7.29 17.82 10.76
N VAL A 34 6.41 16.99 10.21
CA VAL A 34 5.41 17.42 9.23
C VAL A 34 4.05 17.27 9.91
N THR A 35 3.40 18.39 10.22
CA THR A 35 2.11 18.40 10.90
C THR A 35 1.02 18.77 9.90
N LEU A 36 -0.02 17.95 9.81
CA LEU A 36 -1.21 18.22 9.01
C LEU A 36 -2.27 18.88 9.90
N SER A 37 -2.79 20.02 9.44
CA SER A 37 -3.90 20.73 10.08
C SER A 37 -4.90 21.16 9.02
N GLY A 38 -5.94 20.34 8.81
CA GLY A 38 -6.86 20.52 7.68
C GLY A 38 -6.16 20.21 6.35
N PRO A 39 -6.24 21.10 5.34
CA PRO A 39 -5.55 20.90 4.05
C PRO A 39 -4.06 21.25 4.11
N ASN A 40 -3.61 21.91 5.18
CA ASN A 40 -2.28 22.48 5.23
C ASN A 40 -1.27 21.54 5.87
N PHE A 41 -0.07 21.54 5.31
CA PHE A 41 1.15 20.97 5.85
C PHE A 41 1.98 22.05 6.53
N ARG A 42 2.49 21.75 7.71
CA ARG A 42 3.45 22.59 8.43
C ARG A 42 4.72 21.81 8.69
N ILE A 43 5.87 22.36 8.31
CA ILE A 43 7.18 21.76 8.57
C ILE A 43 7.79 22.40 9.82
N ASN A 44 8.05 21.61 10.86
CA ASN A 44 8.50 22.06 12.18
C ASN A 44 7.58 23.17 12.74
N ASN A 45 8.17 24.23 13.31
CA ASN A 45 7.47 25.47 13.70
C ASN A 45 7.56 26.53 12.60
N GLY A 46 7.81 26.11 11.35
CA GLY A 46 8.03 26.99 10.21
C GLY A 46 6.75 27.32 9.45
N PHE A 47 6.91 27.54 8.15
CA PHE A 47 5.83 27.94 7.26
C PHE A 47 4.79 26.83 7.08
N GLU A 48 3.57 27.25 6.77
CA GLU A 48 2.40 26.41 6.53
C GLU A 48 1.99 26.55 5.05
N THR A 49 1.65 25.43 4.41
CA THR A 49 1.30 25.40 3.00
C THR A 49 0.35 24.25 2.66
N ASP A 50 -0.58 24.48 1.76
CA ASP A 50 -1.41 23.48 1.07
C ASP A 50 -0.82 23.05 -0.29
N ASP A 51 0.26 23.68 -0.71
CA ASP A 51 0.90 23.49 -2.00
C ASP A 51 2.01 22.43 -1.91
N MET A 52 1.85 21.37 -2.71
CA MET A 52 2.77 20.23 -2.74
C MET A 52 4.17 20.61 -3.22
N GLU A 53 4.32 21.62 -4.08
CA GLU A 53 5.63 22.09 -4.56
C GLU A 53 6.39 22.83 -3.44
N LYS A 54 5.65 23.61 -2.63
CA LYS A 54 6.22 24.29 -1.46
C LYS A 54 6.57 23.29 -0.36
N LEU A 55 5.74 22.27 -0.14
CA LEU A 55 6.05 21.16 0.76
C LEU A 55 7.34 20.45 0.32
N TYR A 56 7.45 20.12 -0.97
CA TYR A 56 8.66 19.51 -1.54
C TYR A 56 9.90 20.38 -1.33
N SER A 57 9.79 21.67 -1.63
CA SER A 57 10.89 22.63 -1.50
C SER A 57 11.36 22.73 -0.06
N GLY A 58 10.44 22.85 0.91
CA GLY A 58 10.77 22.89 2.33
C GLY A 58 11.37 21.59 2.86
N LEU A 59 10.88 20.43 2.41
CA LEU A 59 11.48 19.14 2.79
C LEU A 59 12.88 18.97 2.19
N SER A 60 13.07 19.39 0.94
CA SER A 60 14.38 19.31 0.26
C SER A 60 15.41 20.22 0.93
N GLU A 61 15.01 21.43 1.33
CA GLU A 61 15.84 22.33 2.13
C GLU A 61 16.27 21.65 3.43
N LYS A 62 15.31 21.08 4.20
CA LYS A 62 15.61 20.36 5.45
C LYS A 62 16.50 19.14 5.24
N ARG A 63 16.35 18.44 4.12
CA ARG A 63 17.23 17.32 3.76
C ARG A 63 18.66 17.80 3.53
N SER A 64 18.84 18.95 2.86
CA SER A 64 20.15 19.54 2.55
C SER A 64 20.88 20.09 3.78
N GLU A 65 20.13 20.55 4.81
CA GLU A 65 20.69 21.00 6.09
C GLU A 65 21.26 19.83 6.93
N THR A 66 20.83 18.61 6.66
CA THR A 66 21.26 17.43 7.43
C THR A 66 22.66 16.98 6.98
N LYS A 67 23.55 16.64 7.92
CA LYS A 67 24.91 16.25 7.58
C LYS A 67 24.92 14.99 6.70
N GLN A 68 25.95 14.86 5.87
CA GLN A 68 26.07 13.80 4.85
C GLN A 68 26.01 12.36 5.42
N ASN A 69 26.31 12.18 6.71
CA ASN A 69 26.26 10.88 7.40
C ASN A 69 25.06 10.72 8.35
N GLU A 70 24.10 11.65 8.30
CA GLU A 70 22.90 11.62 9.12
C GLU A 70 21.67 11.27 8.26
N PHE A 71 20.83 10.41 8.81
CA PHE A 71 19.57 9.99 8.19
C PHE A 71 18.44 10.74 8.89
N PRO A 72 17.95 11.85 8.32
CA PRO A 72 16.89 12.60 8.94
C PRO A 72 15.60 11.78 8.90
N LEU A 73 14.90 11.76 10.04
CA LEU A 73 13.63 11.05 10.17
C LEU A 73 12.49 12.06 10.15
N ILE A 74 11.54 11.86 9.24
CA ILE A 74 10.29 12.62 9.24
C ILE A 74 9.34 12.04 10.27
N TYR A 75 8.74 12.88 11.09
CA TYR A 75 7.59 12.55 11.93
C TYR A 75 6.35 13.17 11.30
N LEU A 76 5.50 12.34 10.68
CA LEU A 76 4.24 12.78 10.11
C LEU A 76 3.15 12.72 11.17
N ILE A 77 2.65 13.89 11.55
CA ILE A 77 1.64 14.07 12.58
C ILE A 77 0.36 14.53 11.89
N ALA A 78 -0.69 13.71 11.96
CA ALA A 78 -1.97 14.04 11.38
C ALA A 78 -3.12 13.64 12.32
N PRO A 79 -4.24 14.39 12.31
CA PRO A 79 -5.48 13.94 12.91
C PRO A 79 -5.88 12.55 12.40
N ALA A 80 -6.49 11.73 13.27
CA ALA A 80 -6.96 10.39 12.89
C ALA A 80 -7.98 10.40 11.74
N GLU A 81 -8.71 11.51 11.59
CA GLU A 81 -9.76 11.70 10.57
C GLU A 81 -9.22 12.23 9.23
N THR A 82 -7.93 12.56 9.15
CA THR A 82 -7.27 12.97 7.91
C THR A 82 -7.45 11.88 6.85
N THR A 83 -7.67 12.28 5.60
CA THR A 83 -7.81 11.33 4.50
C THR A 83 -6.47 10.71 4.17
N PHE A 84 -6.48 9.45 3.76
CA PHE A 84 -5.24 8.76 3.42
C PHE A 84 -4.56 9.36 2.18
N ASP A 85 -5.30 10.02 1.29
CA ASP A 85 -4.72 10.72 0.13
C ASP A 85 -3.72 11.81 0.50
N GLN A 86 -4.02 12.62 1.53
CA GLN A 86 -3.11 13.65 2.03
C GLN A 86 -1.86 13.03 2.65
N ILE A 87 -2.02 11.93 3.37
CA ILE A 87 -0.91 11.16 3.97
C ILE A 87 -0.01 10.58 2.88
N ARG A 88 -0.61 9.95 1.88
CA ARG A 88 0.09 9.38 0.73
C ARG A 88 0.86 10.45 -0.05
N SER A 89 0.25 11.61 -0.25
CA SER A 89 0.89 12.75 -0.91
C SER A 89 2.12 13.22 -0.11
N ALA A 90 2.01 13.34 1.21
CA ALA A 90 3.15 13.67 2.07
C ALA A 90 4.26 12.60 2.02
N ILE A 91 3.91 11.32 2.02
CA ILE A 91 4.85 10.18 1.89
C ILE A 91 5.61 10.27 0.55
N ARG A 92 4.88 10.46 -0.57
CA ARG A 92 5.49 10.61 -1.90
C ARG A 92 6.45 11.80 -1.95
N THR A 93 6.03 12.94 -1.40
CA THR A 93 6.86 14.15 -1.39
C THR A 93 8.09 14.00 -0.52
N ALA A 94 7.98 13.32 0.64
CA ALA A 94 9.12 12.97 1.47
C ALA A 94 10.11 12.06 0.74
N ALA A 95 9.63 11.02 0.07
CA ALA A 95 10.47 10.13 -0.73
C ALA A 95 11.18 10.90 -1.85
N LYS A 96 10.45 11.74 -2.58
CA LYS A 96 10.98 12.61 -3.64
C LYS A 96 12.06 13.57 -3.11
N ALA A 97 11.88 14.10 -1.91
CA ALA A 97 12.85 14.97 -1.24
C ALA A 97 14.08 14.22 -0.70
N GLY A 98 14.19 12.90 -0.90
CA GLY A 98 15.38 12.10 -0.56
C GLY A 98 15.42 11.62 0.90
N PHE A 99 14.27 11.54 1.57
CA PHE A 99 14.15 10.90 2.87
C PHE A 99 14.02 9.38 2.69
N ALA A 100 14.72 8.63 3.54
CA ALA A 100 14.69 7.17 3.52
C ALA A 100 13.64 6.58 4.46
N ASP A 101 13.32 7.28 5.56
CA ASP A 101 12.40 6.78 6.58
C ASP A 101 11.39 7.87 6.98
N ILE A 102 10.15 7.46 7.24
CA ILE A 102 9.07 8.31 7.76
C ILE A 102 8.34 7.61 8.90
N PHE A 103 8.11 8.31 9.99
CA PHE A 103 7.39 7.84 11.17
C PHE A 103 6.00 8.44 11.21
N LEU A 104 5.00 7.59 10.99
CA LEU A 104 3.59 7.92 11.00
C LEU A 104 3.08 7.92 12.45
N VAL A 105 2.79 9.09 13.02
CA VAL A 105 2.36 9.22 14.42
C VAL A 105 0.86 8.91 14.54
N THR A 106 0.49 8.09 15.54
CA THR A 106 -0.88 7.52 15.64
C THR A 106 -1.70 8.00 16.84
N LYS A 107 -1.19 8.90 17.70
CA LYS A 107 -1.86 9.28 18.96
C LYS A 107 -2.52 10.67 18.89
N ARG A 108 -3.81 10.72 19.28
CA ARG A 108 -4.72 11.89 19.26
C ARG A 108 -4.41 13.01 20.25
N THR A 109 -3.45 12.86 21.17
CA THR A 109 -3.26 13.84 22.24
C THR A 109 -1.78 14.11 22.56
N PRO A 110 -1.29 15.34 22.30
CA PRO A 110 0.06 15.76 22.70
C PRO A 110 0.25 15.83 24.23
N ALA A 111 -0.82 15.67 25.03
CA ALA A 111 -0.83 15.81 26.49
C ALA A 111 0.04 14.81 27.26
N SER A 112 0.53 13.72 26.64
CA SER A 112 1.35 12.69 27.34
C SER A 112 2.86 12.82 27.16
N GLY A 113 3.37 13.88 26.52
CA GLY A 113 4.81 14.14 26.39
C GLY A 113 5.64 13.10 25.61
N ASN A 114 5.05 11.95 25.23
CA ASN A 114 5.71 10.81 24.60
C ASN A 114 5.00 10.33 23.31
N TYR A 115 4.22 11.18 22.64
CA TYR A 115 3.48 10.80 21.42
C TYR A 115 4.40 10.37 20.26
N LEU A 116 5.66 10.79 20.28
CA LEU A 116 6.70 10.38 19.33
C LEU A 116 7.13 8.91 19.47
N LYS A 117 6.64 8.19 20.48
CA LYS A 117 6.90 6.75 20.67
C LYS A 117 5.78 5.87 20.14
N HIS A 118 4.68 6.46 19.67
CA HIS A 118 3.50 5.73 19.23
C HIS A 118 3.23 6.05 17.78
N GLY A 119 3.73 5.17 16.91
CA GLY A 119 3.59 5.33 15.49
C GLY A 119 4.14 4.15 14.71
N LEU A 120 4.08 4.26 13.40
CA LEU A 120 4.55 3.27 12.46
C LEU A 120 5.70 3.86 11.65
N LEU A 121 6.89 3.26 11.74
CA LEU A 121 7.98 3.63 10.85
C LEU A 121 7.77 2.94 9.50
N LEU A 122 7.90 3.70 8.41
CA LEU A 122 7.96 3.21 7.06
C LEU A 122 9.33 3.54 6.48
N ARG A 123 9.93 2.57 5.80
CA ARG A 123 11.05 2.83 4.90
C ARG A 123 10.50 3.16 3.52
N LEU A 124 10.93 4.30 3.00
CA LEU A 124 10.56 4.81 1.70
C LEU A 124 11.39 4.15 0.61
N PRO A 125 10.85 4.02 -0.62
CA PRO A 125 11.58 3.38 -1.69
C PRO A 125 12.80 4.23 -2.06
N THR A 126 13.97 3.62 -2.00
CA THR A 126 15.17 4.14 -2.67
C THR A 126 15.16 3.62 -4.10
N ALA A 127 15.43 4.47 -5.09
CA ALA A 127 15.49 4.09 -6.50
C ALA A 127 16.50 2.95 -6.72
N SER A 128 16.04 1.72 -6.62
CA SER A 128 16.83 0.50 -6.80
C SER A 128 15.84 -0.54 -7.28
N GLY A 129 15.96 -0.91 -8.55
CA GLY A 129 15.04 -1.81 -9.23
C GLY A 129 14.95 -3.14 -8.49
N LEU A 130 13.78 -3.41 -7.91
CA LEU A 130 13.48 -4.70 -7.30
C LEU A 130 13.20 -5.70 -8.42
N SER A 131 13.91 -6.83 -8.40
CA SER A 131 13.55 -7.99 -9.22
C SER A 131 12.13 -8.44 -8.84
N PRO A 132 11.31 -8.91 -9.80
CA PRO A 132 9.95 -9.33 -9.51
C PRO A 132 9.92 -10.38 -8.40
N PRO A 133 8.95 -10.30 -7.48
CA PRO A 133 8.91 -11.21 -6.33
C PRO A 133 8.69 -12.65 -6.76
N SER A 134 9.30 -13.58 -6.02
CA SER A 134 9.19 -15.02 -6.30
C SER A 134 7.84 -15.62 -5.85
N ILE A 135 7.05 -14.90 -5.06
CA ILE A 135 5.74 -15.30 -4.58
C ILE A 135 4.71 -14.24 -5.00
N GLU A 136 3.47 -14.66 -5.27
CA GLU A 136 2.38 -13.73 -5.53
C GLU A 136 2.08 -12.91 -4.26
N PRO A 137 2.05 -11.56 -4.35
CA PRO A 137 1.67 -10.72 -3.23
C PRO A 137 0.23 -10.96 -2.80
N ILE A 138 -0.01 -10.98 -1.48
CA ILE A 138 -1.38 -10.95 -0.99
C ILE A 138 -1.95 -9.54 -1.18
N PHE A 139 -3.11 -9.44 -1.84
CA PHE A 139 -3.76 -8.16 -2.07
C PHE A 139 -4.74 -7.85 -0.93
N VAL A 140 -4.60 -6.67 -0.33
CA VAL A 140 -5.50 -6.17 0.72
C VAL A 140 -6.08 -4.83 0.29
N ARG A 141 -7.40 -4.68 0.42
CA ARG A 141 -8.12 -3.45 0.10
C ARG A 141 -8.82 -2.88 1.32
N SER A 142 -8.68 -1.58 1.55
CA SER A 142 -9.45 -0.83 2.54
C SER A 142 -10.30 0.23 1.86
N ASP A 143 -11.61 0.20 2.07
CA ASP A 143 -12.53 1.18 1.53
C ASP A 143 -12.80 2.35 2.49
N ARG A 144 -13.45 3.40 1.97
CA ARG A 144 -13.81 4.62 2.70
C ARG A 144 -14.67 4.36 3.95
N ASP A 145 -15.56 3.37 3.88
CA ASP A 145 -16.46 2.98 4.97
C ASP A 145 -15.75 2.17 6.08
N GLY A 146 -14.47 1.84 5.87
CA GLY A 146 -13.67 1.01 6.75
C GLY A 146 -13.78 -0.49 6.46
N SER A 147 -14.49 -0.90 5.41
CA SER A 147 -14.54 -2.30 4.98
C SER A 147 -13.17 -2.74 4.46
N ILE A 148 -12.74 -3.93 4.90
CA ILE A 148 -11.46 -4.54 4.53
C ILE A 148 -11.75 -5.80 3.71
N PHE A 149 -11.07 -5.91 2.58
CA PHE A 149 -11.15 -7.04 1.68
C PHE A 149 -9.78 -7.63 1.43
N ILE A 150 -9.76 -8.90 1.05
CA ILE A 150 -8.57 -9.61 0.59
C ILE A 150 -8.80 -10.18 -0.79
N ASN A 151 -7.71 -10.41 -1.53
CA ASN A 151 -7.71 -10.85 -2.92
C ASN A 151 -8.44 -9.88 -3.86
N THR A 152 -8.53 -10.30 -5.12
CA THR A 152 -9.01 -9.48 -6.24
C THR A 152 -10.06 -10.23 -7.05
N GLY A 153 -10.88 -9.48 -7.79
CA GLY A 153 -11.83 -10.04 -8.74
C GLY A 153 -12.84 -11.02 -8.09
N PRO A 154 -13.14 -12.17 -8.74
CA PRO A 154 -14.13 -13.13 -8.22
C PRO A 154 -13.76 -13.80 -6.90
N SER A 155 -12.46 -13.80 -6.54
CA SER A 155 -11.94 -14.40 -5.31
C SER A 155 -11.86 -13.39 -4.16
N GLN A 156 -12.36 -12.18 -4.37
CA GLN A 156 -12.39 -11.13 -3.36
C GLN A 156 -13.29 -11.54 -2.20
N GLU A 157 -12.76 -11.43 -0.98
CA GLU A 157 -13.47 -11.76 0.24
C GLU A 157 -13.51 -10.56 1.19
N ALA A 158 -14.67 -10.30 1.80
CA ALA A 158 -14.82 -9.28 2.83
C ALA A 158 -14.46 -9.86 4.20
N LEU A 159 -13.45 -9.28 4.85
CA LEU A 159 -12.94 -9.75 6.13
C LEU A 159 -13.58 -8.96 7.27
N ASP A 160 -13.11 -7.74 7.48
CA ASP A 160 -13.50 -6.87 8.59
C ASP A 160 -14.29 -5.66 8.09
N HIS A 161 -15.15 -5.10 8.94
CA HIS A 161 -15.94 -3.91 8.66
C HIS A 161 -15.96 -3.03 9.92
N CYS A 162 -16.53 -1.82 9.81
CA CYS A 162 -16.61 -0.79 10.87
C CYS A 162 -15.29 -0.01 11.06
N ARG A 163 -15.33 1.27 10.67
CA ARG A 163 -14.24 2.25 10.75
C ARG A 163 -13.80 2.54 12.19
N GLU A 164 -14.72 2.44 13.14
CA GLU A 164 -14.49 2.78 14.55
C GLU A 164 -13.76 1.67 15.31
N LYS A 165 -13.86 0.43 14.82
CA LYS A 165 -13.19 -0.74 15.42
C LYS A 165 -11.76 -0.85 14.90
N ARG A 166 -10.79 -0.63 15.78
CA ARG A 166 -9.36 -0.77 15.47
C ARG A 166 -8.88 -2.21 15.37
N SER A 167 -9.64 -3.17 15.89
CA SER A 167 -9.33 -4.59 15.79
C SER A 167 -9.71 -5.12 14.41
N LEU A 168 -8.77 -5.80 13.75
CA LEU A 168 -8.96 -6.46 12.45
C LEU A 168 -8.78 -7.98 12.60
N PRO A 169 -9.62 -8.68 13.38
CA PRO A 169 -9.39 -10.07 13.75
C PRO A 169 -9.30 -10.99 12.52
N LYS A 170 -10.19 -10.84 11.54
CA LYS A 170 -10.21 -11.72 10.36
C LYS A 170 -9.05 -11.43 9.42
N LEU A 171 -8.68 -10.16 9.26
CA LEU A 171 -7.47 -9.80 8.54
C LEU A 171 -6.23 -10.41 9.20
N ASN A 172 -6.08 -10.28 10.52
CA ASN A 172 -4.93 -10.83 11.23
C ASN A 172 -4.81 -12.35 11.05
N GLU A 173 -5.92 -13.09 11.22
CA GLU A 173 -5.95 -14.54 11.03
C GLU A 173 -5.55 -14.94 9.60
N THR A 174 -6.09 -14.23 8.61
CA THR A 174 -5.81 -14.53 7.20
C THR A 174 -4.36 -14.22 6.82
N LEU A 175 -3.83 -13.08 7.28
CA LEU A 175 -2.44 -12.69 7.03
C LEU A 175 -1.44 -13.59 7.75
N ASP A 176 -1.76 -14.06 8.97
CA ASP A 176 -0.89 -14.99 9.71
C ASP A 176 -0.81 -16.34 8.98
N ASN A 177 -1.95 -16.87 8.52
CA ASN A 177 -2.00 -18.08 7.71
C ASN A 177 -1.18 -17.94 6.41
N TYR A 178 -1.37 -16.84 5.67
CA TYR A 178 -0.59 -16.56 4.46
C TYR A 178 0.92 -16.51 4.77
N ALA A 179 1.30 -15.74 5.80
CA ALA A 179 2.70 -15.58 6.17
C ALA A 179 3.32 -16.91 6.63
N ALA A 180 2.59 -17.75 7.37
CA ALA A 180 3.02 -19.08 7.76
C ALA A 180 3.26 -19.97 6.53
N CYS A 181 2.33 -19.99 5.57
CA CYS A 181 2.47 -20.75 4.33
C CYS A 181 3.65 -20.28 3.46
N ALA A 182 3.82 -18.97 3.27
CA ALA A 182 4.94 -18.40 2.53
C ALA A 182 6.29 -18.81 3.15
N ARG A 183 6.40 -18.67 4.48
CA ARG A 183 7.61 -19.06 5.23
C ARG A 183 7.88 -20.56 5.17
N ALA A 184 6.84 -21.40 5.25
CA ALA A 184 6.98 -22.86 5.09
C ALA A 184 7.50 -23.24 3.70
N GLY A 185 7.15 -22.45 2.67
CA GLY A 185 7.70 -22.57 1.31
C GLY A 185 9.09 -21.97 1.12
N GLY A 186 9.69 -21.37 2.15
CA GLY A 186 10.98 -20.68 2.06
C GLY A 186 10.94 -19.29 1.44
N PHE A 187 9.75 -18.68 1.33
CA PHE A 187 9.56 -17.35 0.77
C PHE A 187 9.33 -16.29 1.85
N GLU A 188 9.72 -15.05 1.56
CA GLU A 188 9.32 -13.90 2.37
C GLU A 188 7.90 -13.45 1.98
N PRO A 189 6.98 -13.29 2.94
CA PRO A 189 5.63 -12.83 2.63
C PRO A 189 5.64 -11.36 2.22
N ILE A 190 4.90 -11.06 1.16
CA ILE A 190 4.80 -9.71 0.59
C ILE A 190 3.33 -9.36 0.37
N ALA A 191 2.98 -8.09 0.47
CA ALA A 191 1.60 -7.63 0.30
C ALA A 191 1.51 -6.44 -0.65
N GLN A 192 0.40 -6.37 -1.36
CA GLN A 192 -0.03 -5.21 -2.12
C GLN A 192 -1.26 -4.63 -1.42
N ILE A 193 -1.28 -3.31 -1.18
CA ILE A 193 -2.36 -2.64 -0.46
C ILE A 193 -2.98 -1.58 -1.34
N HIS A 194 -4.30 -1.66 -1.50
CA HIS A 194 -5.11 -0.56 -1.96
C HIS A 194 -5.83 0.08 -0.77
N ILE A 195 -5.64 1.37 -0.56
CA ILE A 195 -6.39 2.13 0.43
C ILE A 195 -7.12 3.24 -0.30
N ASP A 196 -8.44 3.26 -0.19
CA ASP A 196 -9.27 4.30 -0.78
C ASP A 196 -8.78 5.68 -0.33
N SER A 197 -8.71 6.63 -1.27
CA SER A 197 -8.19 7.98 -1.04
C SER A 197 -8.93 8.71 0.07
N SER A 198 -10.22 8.41 0.25
CA SER A 198 -11.11 8.99 1.26
C SER A 198 -11.18 8.16 2.55
N ALA A 199 -10.50 7.02 2.62
CA ALA A 199 -10.36 6.27 3.87
C ALA A 199 -9.59 7.11 4.90
N THR A 200 -9.84 6.82 6.18
CA THR A 200 -9.10 7.52 7.24
C THR A 200 -7.67 7.04 7.33
N TYR A 201 -6.79 7.99 7.64
CA TYR A 201 -5.44 7.73 8.07
C TYR A 201 -5.38 6.68 9.19
N GLN A 202 -6.29 6.77 10.17
CA GLN A 202 -6.35 5.79 11.25
C GLN A 202 -6.62 4.37 10.75
N ARG A 203 -7.54 4.20 9.78
CA ARG A 203 -7.83 2.88 9.22
C ARG A 203 -6.65 2.33 8.45
N ALA A 204 -5.96 3.17 7.67
CA ALA A 204 -4.74 2.79 6.97
C ALA A 204 -3.65 2.28 7.92
N ILE A 205 -3.46 2.99 9.04
CA ILE A 205 -2.57 2.58 10.13
C ILE A 205 -2.96 1.23 10.73
N ASP A 206 -4.26 0.98 10.94
CA ASP A 206 -4.72 -0.28 11.50
C ASP A 206 -4.41 -1.47 10.56
N VAL A 207 -4.59 -1.28 9.24
CA VAL A 207 -4.22 -2.28 8.22
C VAL A 207 -2.71 -2.52 8.20
N MET A 208 -1.90 -1.47 8.17
CA MET A 208 -0.44 -1.62 8.18
C MET A 208 0.07 -2.28 9.47
N ASN A 209 -0.53 -1.97 10.62
CA ASN A 209 -0.19 -2.64 11.88
C ASN A 209 -0.56 -4.14 11.85
N ALA A 210 -1.66 -4.52 11.19
CA ALA A 210 -2.01 -5.93 11.01
C ALA A 210 -0.94 -6.68 10.19
N MET A 211 -0.41 -6.05 9.14
CA MET A 211 0.69 -6.60 8.35
C MET A 211 1.99 -6.73 9.15
N GLN A 212 2.33 -5.70 9.92
CA GLN A 212 3.51 -5.72 10.78
C GLN A 212 3.45 -6.87 11.80
N ARG A 213 2.29 -7.10 12.41
CA ARG A 213 2.06 -8.21 13.38
C ARG A 213 2.29 -9.58 12.76
N CYS A 214 1.95 -9.75 11.49
CA CYS A 214 2.14 -11.01 10.76
C CYS A 214 3.55 -11.13 10.15
N HIS A 215 4.43 -10.17 10.43
CA HIS A 215 5.78 -10.05 9.87
C HIS A 215 5.83 -9.93 8.34
N ILE A 216 4.81 -9.30 7.74
CA ILE A 216 4.80 -8.94 6.32
C ILE A 216 5.51 -7.58 6.20
N ARG A 217 6.69 -7.57 5.58
CA ARG A 217 7.59 -6.41 5.57
C ARG A 217 7.52 -5.63 4.27
N HIS A 218 7.44 -6.33 3.15
CA HIS A 218 7.39 -5.69 1.84
C HIS A 218 5.94 -5.38 1.49
N ILE A 219 5.63 -4.09 1.42
CA ILE A 219 4.29 -3.58 1.17
C ILE A 219 4.34 -2.62 0.00
N THR A 220 3.58 -2.93 -1.05
CA THR A 220 3.38 -2.03 -2.18
C THR A 220 2.02 -1.35 -2.06
N PHE A 221 1.98 -0.03 -1.92
CA PHE A 221 0.74 0.71 -2.12
C PHE A 221 0.42 0.77 -3.60
N THR A 222 -0.83 0.46 -3.99
CA THR A 222 -1.26 0.53 -5.38
C THR A 222 -2.53 1.36 -5.53
N ASP A 223 -2.57 2.14 -6.60
CA ASP A 223 -3.77 2.86 -7.06
C ASP A 223 -4.69 1.96 -7.90
N VAL A 224 -4.21 0.78 -8.30
CA VAL A 224 -4.98 -0.15 -9.12
C VAL A 224 -5.97 -0.89 -8.23
N THR A 225 -7.24 -0.47 -8.28
CA THR A 225 -8.32 -1.41 -7.98
C THR A 225 -8.25 -2.44 -9.09
N SER A 226 -7.65 -3.59 -8.81
CA SER A 226 -7.46 -4.67 -9.78
C SER A 226 -8.81 -5.04 -10.40
N THR A 227 -9.13 -4.40 -11.50
CA THR A 227 -10.29 -4.73 -12.31
C THR A 227 -9.86 -5.99 -13.05
N PRO A 228 -10.62 -7.09 -12.97
CA PRO A 228 -10.30 -8.25 -13.78
C PRO A 228 -10.30 -7.77 -15.23
N HIS A 229 -9.15 -7.88 -15.88
CA HIS A 229 -8.94 -7.48 -17.26
C HIS A 229 -9.96 -8.25 -18.11
N ARG A 230 -11.09 -7.61 -18.47
CA ARG A 230 -11.95 -8.11 -19.53
C ARG A 230 -11.24 -7.83 -20.84
N THR A 231 -10.26 -8.65 -21.20
CA THR A 231 -9.83 -8.79 -22.59
C THR A 231 -10.91 -9.55 -23.36
N CYS A 232 -12.03 -8.86 -23.61
CA CYS A 232 -12.95 -9.19 -24.70
C CYS A 232 -12.90 -8.06 -25.75
N GLN A 233 -11.71 -7.58 -26.10
CA GLN A 233 -11.51 -6.82 -27.33
C GLN A 233 -11.36 -7.82 -28.48
N GLY A 234 -12.49 -8.17 -29.07
CA GLY A 234 -12.53 -9.11 -30.19
C GLY A 234 -13.92 -9.37 -30.76
N MET A 235 -14.90 -8.49 -30.57
CA MET A 235 -16.12 -8.52 -31.38
C MET A 235 -16.00 -7.45 -32.46
N GLY A 236 -15.35 -7.84 -33.55
CA GLY A 236 -15.32 -7.07 -34.78
C GLY A 236 -16.75 -6.79 -35.26
N LYS A 237 -16.97 -5.56 -35.73
CA LYS A 237 -18.18 -5.17 -36.44
C LYS A 237 -18.27 -5.95 -37.76
N GLY A 238 -18.97 -7.08 -37.75
CA GLY A 238 -19.35 -7.80 -38.96
C GLY A 238 -20.44 -7.02 -39.71
N LYS A 239 -20.14 -6.63 -40.95
CA LYS A 239 -21.08 -6.06 -41.92
C LYS A 239 -22.26 -7.03 -42.15
N PRO A 240 -23.50 -6.54 -42.36
CA PRO A 240 -24.61 -7.41 -42.74
C PRO A 240 -24.48 -7.81 -44.21
N GLY A 241 -24.54 -9.12 -44.47
CA GLY A 241 -24.77 -9.65 -45.81
C GLY A 241 -23.66 -10.55 -46.36
N THR A 242 -23.55 -11.78 -45.85
CA THR A 242 -23.12 -12.95 -46.64
C THR A 242 -23.55 -14.24 -45.92
N PRO A 243 -24.27 -15.18 -46.56
CA PRO A 243 -24.62 -16.44 -45.94
C PRO A 243 -23.37 -17.32 -45.80
N THR A 244 -22.92 -17.52 -44.56
CA THR A 244 -21.84 -18.45 -44.25
C THR A 244 -22.38 -19.88 -44.25
N GLN A 245 -21.89 -20.70 -45.19
CA GLN A 245 -22.09 -22.15 -45.20
C GLN A 245 -21.46 -22.78 -43.96
N SER A 246 -22.24 -23.62 -43.27
CA SER A 246 -21.80 -24.43 -42.14
C SER A 246 -20.64 -25.37 -42.55
N PRO A 247 -19.50 -25.36 -41.85
CA PRO A 247 -18.49 -26.39 -42.04
C PRO A 247 -18.93 -27.70 -41.39
N SER A 248 -18.77 -28.75 -42.20
CA SER A 248 -19.12 -30.14 -41.98
C SER A 248 -18.71 -30.74 -40.64
N ALA A 249 -19.52 -31.72 -40.23
CA ALA A 249 -19.37 -32.60 -39.10
C ALA A 249 -17.97 -33.23 -38.98
N ILE A 250 -17.45 -33.22 -37.75
CA ILE A 250 -16.32 -34.04 -37.33
C ILE A 250 -16.80 -35.50 -37.23
N PRO A 251 -16.15 -36.49 -37.88
CA PRO A 251 -16.51 -37.90 -37.72
C PRO A 251 -16.19 -38.38 -36.31
N ARG A 252 -17.13 -39.09 -35.67
CA ARG A 252 -16.87 -39.77 -34.38
C ARG A 252 -15.87 -40.92 -34.58
N PRO A 253 -14.92 -41.13 -33.66
CA PRO A 253 -14.08 -42.32 -33.67
C PRO A 253 -14.90 -43.58 -33.36
N PRO A 254 -14.50 -44.75 -33.90
CA PRO A 254 -15.19 -46.01 -33.68
C PRO A 254 -15.05 -46.47 -32.22
N GLN A 255 -16.17 -46.87 -31.61
CA GLN A 255 -16.17 -47.49 -30.28
C GLN A 255 -15.65 -48.93 -30.38
N ILE A 256 -14.57 -49.21 -29.65
CA ILE A 256 -14.08 -50.57 -29.43
C ILE A 256 -15.00 -51.23 -28.40
N VAL A 257 -15.82 -52.18 -28.86
CA VAL A 257 -16.63 -53.04 -27.99
C VAL A 257 -15.78 -54.24 -27.59
N ASN A 258 -15.43 -54.35 -26.31
CA ASN A 258 -14.78 -55.54 -25.78
C ASN A 258 -15.79 -56.71 -25.71
N PRO A 259 -15.43 -57.92 -26.17
CA PRO A 259 -16.31 -59.08 -26.05
C PRO A 259 -16.39 -59.52 -24.58
N VAL A 260 -17.62 -59.52 -24.06
CA VAL A 260 -17.97 -60.14 -22.78
C VAL A 260 -17.75 -61.64 -22.91
N LYS A 261 -16.80 -62.18 -22.13
CA LYS A 261 -16.72 -63.61 -21.83
C LYS A 261 -17.69 -63.92 -20.70
N ARG A 262 -18.75 -64.68 -20.99
CA ARG A 262 -19.23 -65.84 -20.20
C ARG A 262 -20.43 -66.46 -20.89
#